data_AF-A0A1U8IAB9-F1
#
_entry.id   AF-A0A1U8IAB9-F1
#
_cell.length_a   1.000
_cell.length_b   1.000
_cell.length_c   1.000
_cell.angle_alpha   90.00
_cell.angle_beta   90.00
_cell.angle_gamma   90.00
#
_symmetry.space_group_name_H-M   'P 1'
#
loop_
_entity.id
_entity.type
_entity.pdbx_description
1 polymer ?
#
loop_
_entity_poly.entity_id
_entity_poly.type
_entity_poly.pdbx_seq_one_letter_code
_entity_poly.pdbx_strand_id
1 'polypeptide(L)'
;MPLEQEIGDVEGIHKLKEVIFDLHYRNFMDVEQILNYPSENESLMESPTDEEIIQGVMDVPIDDEQDPNDSSDLPDISPKEAFLAVDTFKSYLIQHEKNIPNLVYALLKVKDEIVYDSHAKKQLTIDAYFSKE
;
A
#
# COMPACT_ATOMS: atom_id res chain seq x y z
N MET A 1 -34.97 10.26 15.72
CA MET A 1 -33.52 10.12 15.95
C MET A 1 -32.83 10.89 14.85
N PRO A 2 -32.04 11.93 15.14
CA PRO A 2 -31.26 12.60 14.11
C PRO A 2 -30.09 11.69 13.72
N LEU A 3 -29.88 11.51 12.42
CA LEU A 3 -28.68 10.89 11.87
C LEU A 3 -27.54 11.85 12.16
N GLU A 4 -26.74 11.55 13.20
CA GLU A 4 -25.45 12.20 13.40
C GLU A 4 -24.59 11.76 12.23
N GLN A 5 -24.55 12.63 11.23
CA GLN A 5 -23.63 12.58 10.12
C GLN A 5 -22.24 12.55 10.74
N GLU A 6 -21.61 11.38 10.73
CA GLU A 6 -20.23 11.19 11.13
C GLU A 6 -19.42 12.20 10.30
N ILE A 7 -19.00 13.29 10.95
CA ILE A 7 -18.14 14.29 10.35
C ILE A 7 -16.82 13.56 10.19
N GLY A 8 -16.67 12.89 9.04
CA GLY A 8 -15.44 12.21 8.66
C GLY A 8 -14.29 13.17 8.87
N ASP A 9 -13.23 12.69 9.50
CA ASP A 9 -12.05 13.45 9.91
C ASP A 9 -11.57 14.36 8.78
N VAL A 10 -12.04 15.61 8.78
CA VAL A 10 -11.81 16.59 7.70
C VAL A 10 -10.31 16.84 7.53
N GLU A 11 -9.58 16.78 8.65
CA GLU A 11 -8.13 16.88 8.70
C GLU A 11 -7.46 15.66 8.05
N GLY A 12 -7.95 14.46 8.34
CA GLY A 12 -7.50 13.21 7.70
C GLY A 12 -7.74 13.21 6.18
N ILE A 13 -8.90 13.67 5.72
CA ILE A 13 -9.22 13.80 4.29
C ILE A 13 -8.29 14.82 3.61
N HIS A 14 -7.99 15.93 4.28
CA HIS A 14 -7.07 16.94 3.74
C HIS A 14 -5.65 16.40 3.60
N LYS A 15 -5.14 15.70 4.62
CA LYS A 15 -3.84 15.02 4.58
C LYS A 15 -3.78 13.97 3.48
N LEU A 16 -4.84 13.19 3.30
CA LEU A 16 -4.91 12.20 2.23
C LEU A 16 -4.86 12.84 0.84
N LYS A 17 -5.57 13.96 0.63
CA LYS A 17 -5.50 14.75 -0.61
C LYS A 17 -4.08 15.25 -0.90
N GLU A 18 -3.37 15.73 0.11
CA GLU A 18 -1.98 16.20 -0.01
C GLU A 18 -1.02 15.06 -0.38
N VAL A 19 -1.11 13.92 0.30
CA VAL A 19 -0.29 12.72 0.00
C VAL A 19 -0.51 12.21 -1.42
N ILE A 20 -1.76 12.14 -1.87
CA ILE A 20 -2.08 11.68 -3.24
C ILE A 20 -1.54 12.66 -4.29
N PHE A 21 -1.61 13.96 -4.02
CA PHE A 21 -1.04 14.97 -4.89
C PHE A 21 0.49 14.82 -5.04
N ASP A 22 1.19 14.60 -3.93
CA ASP A 22 2.65 14.44 -3.89
C ASP A 22 3.15 13.17 -4.61
N LEU A 23 2.29 12.17 -4.79
CA LEU A 23 2.66 10.92 -5.47
C LEU A 23 2.72 11.05 -7.00
N HIS A 24 2.28 12.18 -7.57
CA HIS A 24 2.38 12.49 -9.01
C HIS A 24 1.87 11.36 -9.93
N TYR A 25 0.80 10.68 -9.54
CA TYR A 25 0.24 9.61 -10.36
C TYR A 25 -0.14 10.11 -11.76
N ARG A 26 0.14 9.27 -12.77
CA ARG A 26 -0.17 9.59 -14.17
C ARG A 26 -1.67 9.81 -14.38
N ASN A 27 -2.52 9.13 -13.61
CA ASN A 27 -3.96 9.34 -13.57
C ASN A 27 -4.31 10.04 -12.27
N PHE A 28 -5.09 11.12 -12.36
CA PHE A 28 -5.56 11.84 -11.19
C PHE A 28 -6.50 10.96 -10.37
N MET A 29 -6.22 10.85 -9.07
CA MET A 29 -6.99 10.03 -8.14
C MET A 29 -7.82 10.97 -7.25
N ASP A 30 -9.14 10.96 -7.45
CA ASP A 30 -10.06 11.84 -6.73
C ASP A 30 -10.47 11.22 -5.40
N VAL A 31 -10.04 11.85 -4.30
CA VAL A 31 -10.34 11.41 -2.93
C VAL A 31 -11.85 11.37 -2.66
N GLU A 32 -12.63 12.26 -3.27
CA GLU A 32 -14.08 12.26 -3.06
C GLU A 32 -14.75 11.06 -3.73
N GLN A 33 -14.20 10.57 -4.84
CA GLN A 33 -14.67 9.34 -5.48
C GLN A 33 -14.27 8.09 -4.71
N ILE A 34 -13.08 8.09 -4.08
CA ILE A 34 -12.63 6.98 -3.23
C ILE A 34 -13.53 6.85 -2.00
N LEU A 35 -13.80 7.96 -1.32
CA LEU A 35 -14.59 7.93 -0.08
C LEU A 35 -16.08 7.65 -0.31
N ASN A 36 -16.60 7.92 -1.51
CA ASN A 36 -17.99 7.70 -1.87
C ASN A 36 -18.16 6.56 -2.89
N TYR A 37 -17.28 5.55 -2.84
CA TYR A 37 -17.33 4.45 -3.80
C TYR A 37 -18.62 3.63 -3.63
N PRO A 38 -19.45 3.49 -4.68
CA PRO A 38 -20.83 3.03 -4.56
C PRO A 38 -21.02 1.56 -4.17
N SER A 39 -19.95 0.75 -4.12
CA SER A 39 -20.04 -0.67 -3.77
C SER A 39 -19.60 -1.01 -2.34
N GLU A 40 -18.93 -0.08 -1.64
CA GLU A 40 -18.32 -0.39 -0.34
C GLU A 40 -19.14 0.13 0.85
N ASN A 41 -19.95 1.16 0.64
CA ASN A 41 -20.79 1.76 1.68
C ASN A 41 -22.01 0.93 2.09
N GLU A 42 -22.51 0.02 1.24
CA GLU A 42 -23.54 -0.95 1.63
C GLU A 42 -23.01 -2.08 2.51
N SER A 43 -21.72 -2.42 2.42
CA SER A 43 -21.12 -3.55 3.14
C SER A 43 -20.59 -3.21 4.55
N LEU A 44 -20.58 -1.92 4.93
CA LEU A 44 -19.95 -1.45 6.18
C LEU A 44 -20.94 -1.22 7.33
N MET A 45 -22.23 -1.45 7.13
CA MET A 45 -23.25 -1.19 8.17
C MET A 45 -23.27 -2.23 9.29
N GLU A 46 -22.74 -3.44 9.06
CA GLU A 46 -22.71 -4.49 10.08
C GLU A 46 -21.42 -5.28 9.91
N SER A 47 -20.51 -5.18 10.89
CA SER A 47 -19.35 -6.06 10.93
C SER A 47 -19.86 -7.49 11.04
N PRO A 48 -19.46 -8.42 10.16
CA PRO A 48 -19.93 -9.79 10.22
C PRO A 48 -19.59 -10.39 11.58
N THR A 49 -20.53 -11.13 12.16
CA THR A 49 -20.31 -11.89 13.39
C THR A 49 -19.29 -13.00 13.16
N ASP A 50 -18.63 -13.47 14.22
CA ASP A 50 -17.64 -14.54 14.12
C ASP A 50 -18.21 -15.78 13.41
N GLU A 51 -19.50 -16.09 13.62
CA GLU A 51 -20.21 -17.16 12.94
C GLU A 51 -20.37 -16.92 11.44
N GLU A 52 -20.69 -15.68 11.01
CA GLU A 52 -20.77 -15.30 9.59
C GLU A 52 -19.41 -15.31 8.91
N ILE A 53 -18.35 -14.94 9.63
CA ILE A 53 -16.97 -15.03 9.14
C ILE A 53 -16.58 -16.50 8.94
N ILE A 54 -16.83 -17.36 9.93
CA ILE A 54 -16.51 -18.79 9.86
C ILE A 54 -17.32 -19.46 8.73
N GLN A 55 -18.61 -19.16 8.63
CA GLN A 55 -19.49 -19.65 7.58
C GLN A 55 -19.00 -19.18 6.20
N GLY A 56 -18.65 -17.90 6.04
CA GLY A 56 -18.08 -17.38 4.80
C GLY A 56 -16.78 -18.06 4.40
N VAL A 57 -15.90 -18.39 5.36
CA VAL A 57 -14.66 -19.13 5.08
C VAL A 57 -14.93 -20.59 4.70
N MET A 58 -15.93 -21.23 5.30
CA MET A 58 -16.28 -22.62 5.01
C MET A 58 -17.13 -22.79 3.75
N ASP A 59 -17.96 -21.79 3.42
CA ASP A 59 -18.86 -21.79 2.26
C ASP A 59 -18.20 -21.20 1.01
N VAL A 60 -16.97 -20.68 1.11
CA VAL A 60 -16.11 -20.52 -0.08
C VAL A 60 -15.90 -21.93 -0.64
N PRO A 61 -16.49 -22.25 -1.80
CA PRO A 61 -16.16 -23.50 -2.44
C PRO A 61 -14.64 -23.53 -2.63
N ILE A 62 -14.01 -24.70 -2.43
CA ILE A 62 -12.67 -24.96 -2.99
C ILE A 62 -12.89 -25.06 -4.49
N ASP A 63 -13.18 -23.91 -5.06
CA ASP A 63 -13.36 -23.71 -6.45
C ASP A 63 -11.96 -23.42 -6.96
N ASP A 64 -11.31 -24.50 -7.36
CA ASP A 64 -10.31 -24.42 -8.42
C ASP A 64 -10.98 -24.02 -9.76
N GLU A 65 -12.22 -23.49 -9.77
CA GLU A 65 -12.68 -22.61 -10.84
C GLU A 65 -11.63 -21.51 -10.97
N GLN A 66 -10.80 -21.73 -11.99
CA GLN A 66 -10.03 -20.72 -12.66
C GLN A 66 -10.77 -19.41 -12.56
N ASP A 67 -10.07 -18.38 -12.08
CA ASP A 67 -10.47 -17.00 -12.26
C ASP A 67 -11.14 -16.90 -13.65
N PRO A 68 -12.36 -16.36 -13.80
CA PRO A 68 -12.96 -16.22 -15.12
C PRO A 68 -12.08 -15.41 -16.09
N ASN A 69 -11.02 -14.76 -15.57
CA ASN A 69 -9.95 -14.11 -16.29
C ASN A 69 -8.68 -14.98 -16.49
N ASP A 70 -8.56 -16.13 -15.82
CA ASP A 70 -7.64 -17.24 -16.08
C ASP A 70 -8.15 -18.10 -17.25
N SER A 71 -8.54 -17.44 -18.34
CA SER A 71 -8.63 -18.12 -19.61
C SER A 71 -7.21 -18.58 -19.96
N SER A 72 -7.02 -19.89 -20.12
CA SER A 72 -5.77 -20.46 -20.67
C SER A 72 -5.41 -19.94 -22.07
N ASP A 73 -6.34 -19.20 -22.68
CA ASP A 73 -6.14 -18.47 -23.93
C ASP A 73 -5.19 -17.30 -23.67
N LEU A 74 -3.89 -17.59 -23.77
CA LEU A 74 -2.88 -16.55 -23.88
C LEU A 74 -3.27 -15.61 -25.02
N PRO A 75 -3.20 -14.27 -24.83
CA PRO A 75 -3.46 -13.35 -25.92
C PRO A 75 -2.51 -13.68 -27.08
N ASP A 76 -3.04 -13.66 -28.30
CA ASP A 76 -2.25 -13.81 -29.53
C ASP A 76 -1.34 -12.58 -29.67
N ILE A 77 -0.15 -12.66 -29.08
CA ILE A 77 0.85 -11.59 -29.14
C ILE A 77 1.56 -11.71 -30.48
N SER A 78 1.50 -10.64 -31.27
CA SER A 78 2.25 -10.61 -32.52
C SER A 78 3.76 -10.62 -32.25
N PRO A 79 4.60 -11.19 -33.13
CA PRO A 79 6.06 -11.14 -32.97
C PRO A 79 6.58 -9.71 -32.75
N LYS A 80 5.97 -8.72 -33.40
CA LYS A 80 6.32 -7.30 -33.26
C LYS A 80 6.09 -6.77 -31.84
N GLU A 81 4.97 -7.13 -31.22
CA GLU A 81 4.67 -6.76 -29.83
C GLU A 81 5.60 -7.48 -28.86
N ALA A 82 5.90 -8.76 -29.11
CA ALA A 82 6.87 -9.51 -28.31
C ALA A 82 8.26 -8.86 -28.35
N PHE A 83 8.75 -8.45 -29.54
CA PHE A 83 10.02 -7.74 -29.66
C PHE A 83 10.02 -6.39 -28.93
N LEU A 84 8.93 -5.62 -29.04
CA LEU A 84 8.80 -4.34 -28.34
C LEU A 84 8.78 -4.52 -26.81
N ALA A 85 8.10 -5.55 -26.31
CA ALA A 85 8.06 -5.89 -24.89
C ALA A 85 9.45 -6.26 -24.37
N VAL A 86 10.22 -7.05 -25.13
CA VAL A 86 11.60 -7.41 -24.80
C VAL A 86 12.52 -6.19 -24.76
N ASP A 87 12.43 -5.28 -25.73
CA ASP A 87 13.24 -4.06 -25.76
C ASP A 87 12.89 -3.11 -24.59
N THR A 88 11.60 -3.02 -24.26
CA THR A 88 11.11 -2.24 -23.11
C THR A 88 11.63 -2.83 -21.80
N PHE A 89 11.50 -4.15 -21.64
CA PHE A 89 11.97 -4.87 -20.45
C PHE A 89 13.49 -4.75 -20.28
N LYS A 90 14.25 -4.89 -21.36
CA LYS A 90 15.71 -4.66 -21.36
C LYS A 90 16.07 -3.24 -20.91
N SER A 91 15.36 -2.24 -21.42
CA SER A 91 15.59 -0.83 -21.06
C SER A 91 15.30 -0.58 -19.57
N TYR A 92 14.22 -1.18 -19.05
CA TYR A 92 13.87 -1.16 -17.63
C TYR A 92 14.97 -1.79 -16.76
N LEU A 93 15.42 -3.01 -17.11
CA LEU A 93 16.48 -3.68 -16.36
C LEU A 93 17.78 -2.87 -16.31
N ILE A 94 18.20 -2.26 -17.43
CA ILE A 94 19.39 -1.41 -17.49
C ILE A 94 19.23 -0.16 -16.60
N GLN A 95 18.03 0.44 -16.55
CA GLN A 95 17.77 1.58 -15.66
C GLN A 95 17.88 1.18 -14.19
N HIS A 96 17.30 0.04 -13.82
CA HIS A 96 17.37 -0.46 -12.45
C HIS A 96 18.79 -0.90 -12.08
N GLU A 97 19.53 -1.57 -12.96
CA GLU A 97 20.93 -1.94 -12.74
C GLU A 97 21.81 -0.72 -12.43
N LYS A 98 21.60 0.41 -13.13
CA LYS A 98 22.28 1.68 -12.86
C LYS A 98 21.88 2.31 -11.51
N ASN A 99 20.68 2.04 -11.04
CA ASN A 99 20.13 2.62 -9.80
C ASN A 99 20.36 1.73 -8.56
N ILE A 100 20.70 0.45 -8.73
CA ILE A 100 21.02 -0.48 -7.63
C ILE A 100 22.11 0.09 -6.70
N PRO A 101 23.24 0.65 -7.19
CA PRO A 101 24.24 1.25 -6.32
C PRO A 101 23.70 2.41 -5.47
N ASN A 102 22.83 3.25 -6.03
CA ASN A 102 22.24 4.38 -5.32
C ASN A 102 21.26 3.91 -4.25
N LEU A 103 20.47 2.89 -4.54
CA LEU A 103 19.55 2.27 -3.57
C LEU A 103 20.32 1.63 -2.41
N VAL A 104 21.38 0.86 -2.71
CA VAL A 104 22.25 0.26 -1.69
C VAL A 104 22.91 1.32 -0.83
N TYR A 105 23.39 2.40 -1.43
CA TYR A 105 23.97 3.54 -0.71
C TYR A 105 22.95 4.21 0.23
N ALA A 106 21.73 4.46 -0.25
CA ALA A 106 20.67 5.06 0.57
C ALA A 106 20.30 4.17 1.77
N LEU A 107 20.17 2.86 1.56
CA LEU A 107 19.89 1.89 2.62
C LEU A 107 21.02 1.82 3.66
N LEU A 108 22.29 1.83 3.21
CA LEU A 108 23.44 1.87 4.09
C LEU A 108 23.47 3.15 4.94
N LYS A 109 23.18 4.30 4.31
CA LYS A 109 23.12 5.59 5.02
C LYS A 109 22.05 5.61 6.11
N VAL A 110 20.83 5.13 5.81
CA VAL A 110 19.74 5.04 6.79
C VAL A 110 20.13 4.12 7.95
N LYS A 111 20.71 2.96 7.65
CA LYS A 111 21.19 2.02 8.68
C LYS A 111 22.25 2.67 9.57
N ASP A 112 23.24 3.34 9.00
CA ASP A 112 24.32 3.98 9.76
C ASP A 112 23.79 5.14 10.63
N GLU A 113 22.80 5.88 10.15
CA GLU A 113 22.14 6.96 10.90
C GLU A 113 21.30 6.42 12.09
N ILE A 114 20.56 5.32 11.89
CA ILE A 114 19.84 4.63 12.97
C ILE A 114 20.82 4.10 14.02
N VAL A 115 21.91 3.46 13.59
CA VAL A 115 22.95 2.95 14.49
C VAL A 115 23.58 4.10 15.27
N TYR A 116 23.90 5.22 14.61
CA TYR A 116 24.44 6.40 15.26
C TYR A 116 23.50 6.98 16.32
N ASP A 117 22.20 7.17 16.01
CA ASP A 117 21.22 7.68 16.98
C ASP A 117 21.04 6.73 18.18
N SER A 118 21.10 5.41 17.93
CA SER A 118 21.03 4.40 18.99
C SER A 118 22.22 4.47 19.97
N HIS A 119 23.41 4.79 19.47
CA HIS A 119 24.62 4.93 20.29
C HIS A 119 24.77 6.33 20.91
N ALA A 120 24.18 7.36 20.30
CA ALA A 120 24.16 8.73 20.82
C ALA A 120 23.19 8.90 22.00
N LYS A 121 22.09 8.12 22.03
CA LYS A 121 21.21 8.04 23.19
C LYS A 121 21.87 7.22 24.29
N LYS A 122 22.60 7.88 25.20
CA LYS A 122 22.86 7.31 26.54
C LYS A 122 21.52 6.94 27.15
N GLN A 123 21.34 5.66 27.46
CA GLN A 123 20.16 5.16 28.16
C GLN A 123 20.03 5.90 29.49
N LEU A 124 19.10 6.87 29.55
CA LEU A 124 18.68 7.48 30.81
C LEU A 124 17.76 6.46 31.48
N THR A 125 18.30 5.73 32.45
CA THR A 125 17.48 4.91 33.34
C THR A 125 16.55 5.82 34.14
N ILE A 126 15.34 5.33 34.44
CA ILE A 126 14.36 6.03 35.29
C ILE A 126 15.04 6.49 36.59
N ASP A 127 15.92 5.67 37.16
CA ASP A 127 16.71 5.99 38.36
C ASP A 127 17.60 7.23 38.18
N ALA A 128 18.18 7.45 36.99
CA ALA A 128 19.01 8.61 36.70
C ALA A 128 18.19 9.92 36.60
N TYR A 129 16.88 9.81 36.31
CA TYR A 129 15.96 10.94 36.30
C TYR A 129 15.60 11.38 37.72
N PHE A 130 15.40 10.42 38.63
CA PHE A 130 15.00 10.67 40.02
C PHE A 130 16.17 10.87 41.00
N SER A 131 17.42 10.63 40.59
CA SER A 131 18.60 10.86 41.43
C SER A 131 19.11 12.31 41.41
N LYS A 132 18.35 13.25 40.83
CA LYS A 132 18.74 14.67 40.69
C LYS A 132 18.20 15.60 41.77
N GLU A 133 17.65 15.05 42.86
CA GLU A 133 17.12 15.82 43.99
C GLU A 133 17.83 15.48 45.31
#